data_AF-A0A9E5FI99-F1
#
_entry.id   AF-A0A9E5FI99-F1
#
_cell.length_a   1.000
_cell.length_b   1.000
_cell.length_c   1.000
_cell.angle_alpha   90.00
_cell.angle_beta   90.00
_cell.angle_gamma   90.00
#
_symmetry.space_group_name_H-M   'P 1'
#
loop_
_entity.id
_entity.type
_entity.pdbx_description
1 polymer ?
#
loop_
_entity_poly.entity_id
_entity_poly.type
_entity_poly.pdbx_seq_one_letter_code
_entity_poly.pdbx_strand_id
1 'polypeptide(L)'
;MTQYQSAIAATRISNGVAYFTTIRPCYFAVGQSVVVVGCGELDDTYQVTAHSYNPYEFTAITAETNRVLNAIIPTGSATLEGASAAELYANVPPVKSAILVVSVEIFQSVTASGNMTTNENFNPSPFVLGRSLQSRVIGLLSPFIDVETMAQ
;
A
#
# COMPACT_ATOMS: atom_id res chain seq x y z
N MET A 1 -3.66 5.39 6.68
CA MET A 1 -2.67 6.45 6.43
C MET A 1 -2.30 6.43 4.98
N THR A 2 -2.68 7.48 4.25
CA THR A 2 -2.43 7.60 2.83
C THR A 2 -0.94 7.84 2.60
N GLN A 3 -0.24 6.75 2.29
CA GLN A 3 0.95 6.77 1.46
C GLN A 3 0.71 7.77 0.32
N TYR A 4 1.70 8.57 -0.10
CA TYR A 4 1.63 9.33 -1.36
C TYR A 4 1.71 8.33 -2.52
N GLN A 5 0.66 7.51 -2.63
CA GLN A 5 0.49 6.45 -3.58
C GLN A 5 -0.72 6.80 -4.44
N SER A 6 -0.53 6.73 -5.74
CA SER A 6 -1.61 6.90 -6.71
C SER A 6 -1.74 5.62 -7.52
N ALA A 7 -2.96 5.09 -7.63
CA ALA A 7 -3.19 3.93 -8.49
C ALA A 7 -3.26 4.36 -9.96
N ILE A 8 -2.60 3.60 -10.82
CA ILE A 8 -2.44 3.85 -12.25
C ILE A 8 -3.49 3.03 -13.01
N ALA A 9 -4.31 3.71 -13.80
CA ALA A 9 -5.37 3.12 -14.60
C ALA A 9 -4.93 2.83 -16.04
N ALA A 10 -4.04 3.66 -16.59
CA ALA A 10 -3.56 3.49 -17.95
C ALA A 10 -2.17 4.10 -18.13
N THR A 11 -1.43 3.56 -19.10
CA THR A 11 -0.13 4.08 -19.52
C THR A 11 -0.11 4.31 -21.03
N ARG A 12 0.64 5.32 -21.47
CA ARG A 12 0.94 5.55 -22.89
C ARG A 12 2.37 6.04 -23.03
N ILE A 13 2.97 5.81 -24.20
CA ILE A 13 4.34 6.23 -24.48
C ILE A 13 4.34 6.99 -25.79
N SER A 14 4.82 8.22 -25.78
CA SER A 14 4.95 9.03 -26.99
C SER A 14 6.28 9.77 -26.96
N ASN A 15 7.07 9.61 -28.00
CA ASN A 15 8.37 10.25 -28.21
C ASN A 15 9.34 10.07 -27.03
N GLY A 16 9.40 8.86 -26.45
CA GLY A 16 10.26 8.57 -25.30
C GLY A 16 9.78 9.20 -23.98
N VAL A 17 8.52 9.61 -23.90
CA VAL A 17 7.88 10.06 -22.66
C VAL A 17 6.76 9.09 -22.31
N ALA A 18 6.85 8.49 -21.13
CA ALA A 18 5.79 7.72 -20.51
C ALA A 18 4.82 8.66 -19.82
N TYR A 19 3.53 8.46 -20.06
CA TYR A 19 2.45 9.14 -19.37
C TYR A 19 1.69 8.11 -18.56
N PHE A 20 1.54 8.37 -17.28
CA PHE A 20 0.84 7.52 -16.32
C PHE A 20 -0.43 8.21 -15.88
N THR A 21 -1.57 7.65 -16.26
CA THR A 21 -2.89 8.16 -15.88
C THR A 21 -3.34 7.51 -14.58
N THR A 22 -3.62 8.32 -13.56
CA THR A 22 -4.04 7.89 -12.24
C THR A 22 -5.56 7.98 -12.07
N ILE A 23 -6.12 7.15 -11.19
CA ILE A 23 -7.58 7.17 -10.89
C ILE A 23 -8.02 8.40 -10.08
N ARG A 24 -7.08 9.02 -9.37
CA ARG A 24 -7.27 10.19 -8.51
C ARG A 24 -6.25 11.25 -8.91
N PRO A 25 -6.50 12.54 -8.61
CA PRO A 25 -5.51 13.58 -8.86
C PRO A 25 -4.18 13.21 -8.19
N CYS A 26 -3.10 13.21 -8.96
CA CYS A 26 -1.77 12.93 -8.43
C CYS A 26 -1.10 14.24 -7.99
N TYR A 27 -0.47 14.24 -6.82
CA TYR A 27 0.20 15.41 -6.24
C TYR A 27 1.74 15.29 -6.26
N PHE A 28 2.29 14.44 -7.13
CA PHE A 28 3.74 14.27 -7.25
C PHE A 28 4.37 15.54 -7.83
N ALA A 29 5.30 16.17 -7.12
CA ALA A 29 6.01 17.34 -7.61
C ALA A 29 7.03 16.97 -8.71
N VAL A 30 7.30 17.91 -9.62
CA VAL A 30 8.34 17.75 -10.65
C VAL A 30 9.71 17.59 -9.97
N GLY A 31 10.50 16.63 -10.43
CA GLY A 31 11.81 16.28 -9.86
C GLY A 31 11.75 15.34 -8.65
N GLN A 32 10.58 14.78 -8.32
CA GLN A 32 10.47 13.71 -7.34
C GLN A 32 10.65 12.34 -8.01
N SER A 33 11.34 11.44 -7.31
CA SER A 33 11.40 10.03 -7.65
C SER A 33 10.10 9.33 -7.28
N VAL A 34 9.53 8.59 -8.23
CA VAL A 34 8.32 7.78 -8.06
C VAL A 34 8.61 6.36 -8.54
N VAL A 35 8.41 5.40 -7.66
CA VAL A 35 8.48 3.96 -7.94
C VAL A 35 7.16 3.51 -8.55
N VAL A 36 7.19 3.02 -9.79
CA VAL A 36 6.04 2.49 -10.51
C VAL A 36 6.08 0.96 -10.49
N VAL A 37 4.95 0.34 -10.15
CA VAL A 37 4.80 -1.13 -10.04
C VAL A 37 3.47 -1.57 -10.63
N GLY A 38 3.42 -2.74 -11.27
CA GLY A 38 2.19 -3.32 -11.81
C GLY A 38 1.78 -2.73 -13.17
N CYS A 39 2.68 -2.00 -13.82
CA CYS A 39 2.58 -1.48 -15.18
C CYS A 39 3.40 -2.29 -16.20
N GLY A 40 3.98 -3.42 -15.81
CA GLY A 40 4.64 -4.37 -16.71
C GLY A 40 6.05 -3.92 -17.07
N GLU A 41 6.34 -3.72 -18.36
CA GLU A 41 7.65 -3.25 -18.84
C GLU A 41 7.99 -1.82 -18.36
N LEU A 42 7.00 -1.10 -17.83
CA LEU A 42 7.15 0.22 -17.21
C LEU A 42 7.30 0.15 -15.68
N ASP A 43 7.65 -1.02 -15.13
CA ASP A 43 7.94 -1.17 -13.70
C ASP A 43 9.38 -0.72 -13.42
N ASP A 44 9.53 0.54 -13.03
CA ASP A 44 10.83 1.14 -12.68
C ASP A 44 10.65 2.36 -11.77
N THR A 45 11.77 2.93 -11.33
CA THR A 45 11.83 4.21 -10.61
C THR A 45 12.02 5.35 -11.60
N TYR A 46 11.05 6.26 -11.65
CA TYR A 46 11.03 7.38 -12.57
C TYR A 46 11.14 8.72 -11.86
N GLN A 47 11.81 9.68 -12.53
CA GLN A 47 11.77 11.08 -12.13
C GLN A 47 10.59 11.78 -12.82
N VAL A 48 9.72 12.40 -12.03
CA VAL A 48 8.57 13.15 -12.57
C VAL A 48 9.09 14.37 -13.34
N THR A 49 8.85 14.38 -14.65
CA THR A 49 9.45 15.37 -15.56
C THR A 49 8.53 16.56 -15.80
N ALA A 50 7.22 16.36 -15.84
CA ALA A 50 6.24 17.42 -15.95
C ALA A 50 4.87 16.98 -15.41
N HIS A 51 4.09 17.96 -14.95
CA HIS A 51 2.64 17.77 -14.85
C HIS A 51 2.05 17.98 -16.24
N SER A 52 1.30 17.00 -16.72
CA SER A 52 0.34 17.27 -17.77
C SER A 52 -0.65 18.32 -17.26
N TYR A 53 -1.25 19.13 -18.13
CA TYR A 53 -2.32 20.06 -17.72
C TYR A 53 -3.51 19.33 -17.07
N ASN A 54 -3.55 18.00 -17.20
CA ASN A 54 -4.49 17.11 -16.53
C ASN A 54 -3.98 16.72 -15.13
N PRO A 55 -4.71 17.03 -14.04
CA PRO A 55 -4.29 16.68 -12.67
C PRO A 55 -4.25 15.17 -12.39
N TYR A 56 -4.73 14.34 -13.33
CA TYR A 56 -4.74 12.87 -13.26
C TYR A 56 -3.59 12.22 -14.04
N GLU A 57 -2.59 12.98 -14.49
CA GLU A 57 -1.49 12.42 -15.29
C GLU A 57 -0.14 13.01 -14.86
N PHE A 58 0.81 12.12 -14.57
CA PHE A 58 2.22 12.49 -14.42
C PHE A 58 3.05 11.86 -15.55
N THR A 59 4.19 12.48 -15.84
CA THR A 59 5.05 12.07 -16.96
C THR A 59 6.47 11.78 -16.50
N ALA A 60 7.10 10.84 -17.19
CA ALA A 60 8.50 10.50 -16.99
C ALA A 60 9.17 10.18 -18.34
N ILE A 61 10.47 10.40 -18.42
CA ILE A 61 11.26 10.01 -19.59
C ILE A 61 11.48 8.50 -19.55
N THR A 62 11.29 7.83 -20.69
CA THR A 62 11.53 6.39 -20.86
C THR A 62 12.21 6.11 -22.20
N ALA A 63 13.02 5.05 -22.28
CA ALA A 63 13.65 4.60 -23.52
C ALA A 63 12.77 3.65 -24.35
N GLU A 64 11.55 3.38 -23.87
CA GLU A 64 10.63 2.42 -24.47
C GLU A 64 9.99 2.90 -25.79
N THR A 65 9.58 1.95 -26.63
CA THR A 65 8.90 2.24 -27.91
C THR A 65 7.53 2.90 -27.68
N ASN A 66 7.10 3.73 -28.64
CA ASN A 66 5.78 4.38 -28.60
C ASN A 66 4.62 3.38 -28.45
N ARG A 67 3.66 3.72 -27.58
CA ARG A 67 2.46 2.91 -27.29
C ARG A 67 1.25 3.83 -27.18
N VAL A 68 0.16 3.47 -27.85
CA VAL A 68 -1.04 4.32 -27.98
C VAL A 68 -1.72 4.53 -26.63
N LEU A 69 -2.23 3.47 -26.02
CA LEU A 69 -2.84 3.47 -24.68
C LEU A 69 -2.98 2.02 -24.22
N ASN A 70 -2.46 1.71 -23.04
CA ASN A 70 -2.59 0.41 -22.40
C ASN A 70 -3.35 0.59 -21.08
N ALA A 71 -4.52 -0.03 -20.96
CA ALA A 71 -5.25 -0.08 -19.70
C ALA A 71 -4.55 -1.07 -18.75
N ILE A 72 -4.40 -0.68 -17.48
CA ILE A 72 -3.78 -1.51 -16.45
C ILE A 72 -4.90 -2.04 -15.53
N ILE A 73 -5.13 -3.35 -15.56
CA ILE A 73 -6.17 -4.05 -14.79
C ILE A 73 -5.48 -5.12 -13.92
N PRO A 74 -5.71 -5.18 -12.59
CA PRO A 74 -6.70 -4.44 -11.81
C PRO A 74 -6.35 -2.96 -11.58
N THR A 75 -5.10 -2.61 -11.28
CA THR A 75 -4.49 -1.25 -11.35
C THR A 75 -2.99 -1.38 -11.07
N GLY A 76 -2.18 -0.48 -11.64
CA GLY A 76 -0.78 -0.29 -11.23
C GLY A 76 -0.69 0.65 -10.03
N SER A 77 0.50 0.86 -9.48
CA SER A 77 0.73 1.83 -8.41
C SER A 77 1.99 2.66 -8.62
N ALA A 78 1.88 3.96 -8.34
CA ALA A 78 2.99 4.90 -8.25
C ALA A 78 3.16 5.31 -6.78
N THR A 79 4.36 5.16 -6.22
CA THR A 79 4.68 5.52 -4.83
C THR A 79 5.94 6.37 -4.80
N LEU A 80 5.97 7.44 -4.00
CA LEU A 80 7.18 8.25 -3.84
C LEU A 80 8.33 7.41 -3.24
N GLU A 81 9.52 7.50 -3.84
CA GLU A 81 10.71 6.76 -3.40
C GLU A 81 11.08 7.14 -1.96
N GLY A 82 11.34 6.14 -1.10
CA GLY A 82 11.64 6.32 0.32
C GLY A 82 10.43 6.68 1.21
N ALA A 83 9.23 6.72 0.64
CA ALA A 83 7.97 6.94 1.37
C ALA A 83 7.11 5.66 1.47
N SER A 84 7.70 4.48 1.35
CA SER A 84 6.95 3.26 1.63
C SER A 84 6.51 3.27 3.10
N ALA A 85 5.29 2.80 3.38
CA ALA A 85 4.81 2.71 4.76
C ALA A 85 5.75 1.82 5.62
N ALA A 86 6.41 0.83 5.00
CA ALA A 86 7.40 0.01 5.67
C ALA A 86 8.60 0.85 6.14
N GLU A 87 9.16 1.71 5.30
CA GLU A 87 10.32 2.54 5.63
C GLU A 87 9.97 3.68 6.61
N LEU A 88 8.84 4.36 6.39
CA LEU A 88 8.41 5.48 7.21
C LEU A 88 8.05 5.06 8.64
N TYR A 89 7.47 3.87 8.82
CA TYR A 89 6.99 3.39 10.11
C TYR A 89 7.87 2.30 10.76
N ALA A 90 8.96 1.86 10.11
CA ALA A 90 9.89 0.86 10.66
C ALA A 90 10.42 1.24 12.05
N ASN A 91 10.63 2.54 12.29
CA ASN A 91 11.19 3.06 13.54
C ASN A 91 10.14 3.64 14.50
N VAL A 92 8.84 3.46 14.24
CA VAL A 92 7.76 4.01 15.08
C VAL A 92 7.39 3.00 16.18
N PRO A 93 7.68 3.26 17.47
CA PRO A 93 7.50 2.27 18.54
C PRO A 93 6.06 1.74 18.71
N PRO A 94 5.01 2.58 18.55
CA PRO A 94 3.63 2.10 18.56
C PRO A 94 3.30 1.10 17.44
N VAL A 95 3.84 1.31 16.22
CA VAL A 95 3.62 0.41 15.07
C VAL A 95 4.29 -0.94 15.30
N LYS A 96 5.54 -0.93 15.79
CA LYS A 96 6.25 -2.16 16.18
C LYS A 96 5.49 -2.95 17.25
N SER A 97 4.97 -2.25 18.26
CA SER A 97 4.18 -2.87 19.33
C SER A 97 2.88 -3.48 18.80
N ALA A 98 2.18 -2.77 17.90
CA ALA A 98 0.96 -3.28 17.27
C ALA A 98 1.22 -4.55 16.45
N ILE A 99 2.30 -4.60 15.67
CA ILE A 99 2.71 -5.78 14.90
C ILE A 99 2.96 -6.97 15.83
N LEU A 100 3.74 -6.77 16.90
CA LEU A 100 4.03 -7.83 17.85
C LEU A 100 2.77 -8.37 18.54
N VAL A 101 1.82 -7.51 18.91
CA VAL A 101 0.54 -7.93 19.49
C VAL A 101 -0.26 -8.80 18.52
N VAL A 102 -0.33 -8.40 17.24
CA VAL A 102 -1.00 -9.20 16.19
C VAL A 102 -0.29 -10.54 15.98
N SER A 103 1.04 -10.54 15.91
CA SER A 103 1.83 -11.77 15.73
C SER A 103 1.65 -12.76 16.88
N VAL A 104 1.63 -12.27 18.13
CA VAL A 104 1.44 -13.15 19.31
C VAL A 104 0.04 -13.72 19.36
N GLU A 105 -1.00 -12.94 19.03
CA GLU A 105 -2.38 -13.42 18.99
C GLU A 105 -2.63 -14.44 17.87
N ILE A 106 -2.03 -14.22 16.68
CA ILE A 106 -2.06 -15.21 15.59
C ILE A 106 -1.34 -16.49 16.03
N PHE A 107 -0.17 -16.36 16.64
CA PHE A 107 0.58 -17.52 17.14
C PHE A 107 -0.23 -18.29 18.19
N GLN A 108 -0.79 -17.61 19.19
CA GLN A 108 -1.67 -18.23 20.18
C GLN A 108 -2.90 -18.86 19.54
N SER A 109 -3.50 -18.25 18.51
CA SER A 109 -4.62 -18.84 17.78
C SER A 109 -4.25 -20.17 17.10
N VAL A 110 -3.02 -20.29 16.58
CA VAL A 110 -2.52 -21.52 15.94
C VAL A 110 -2.12 -22.59 16.96
N THR A 111 -1.53 -22.19 18.09
CA THR A 111 -0.92 -23.13 19.05
C THR A 111 -1.74 -23.42 20.29
N ALA A 112 -2.75 -22.60 20.63
CA ALA A 112 -3.52 -22.78 21.85
C ALA A 112 -4.59 -23.87 21.68
N SER A 113 -4.64 -24.81 22.62
CA SER A 113 -5.83 -25.64 22.82
C SER A 113 -6.93 -24.75 23.39
N GLY A 114 -7.82 -24.23 22.55
CA GLY A 114 -8.86 -23.31 23.00
C GLY A 114 -9.70 -23.92 24.13
N ASN A 115 -9.54 -23.45 25.37
CA ASN A 115 -10.33 -23.72 26.59
C ASN A 115 -11.05 -25.09 26.71
N MET A 116 -10.49 -26.15 26.14
CA MET A 116 -11.04 -27.50 26.13
C MET A 116 -10.01 -28.36 26.81
N THR A 117 -10.40 -28.95 27.95
CA THR A 117 -9.67 -30.02 28.61
C THR A 117 -9.19 -31.00 27.56
N THR A 118 -7.88 -31.25 27.53
CA THR A 118 -7.20 -32.17 26.61
C THR A 118 -7.94 -33.51 26.56
N ASN A 119 -8.70 -33.73 25.49
CA ASN A 119 -9.24 -35.03 25.10
C ASN A 119 -8.38 -35.52 23.93
N GLU A 120 -8.05 -36.81 23.94
CA GLU A 120 -7.16 -37.52 23.00
C GLU A 120 -7.56 -37.42 21.51
N ASN A 121 -8.75 -36.91 21.21
CA ASN A 121 -9.20 -36.55 19.87
C ASN A 121 -9.12 -35.03 19.62
N PHE A 122 -7.90 -34.54 19.37
CA PHE A 122 -7.67 -33.17 18.91
C PHE A 122 -8.23 -32.98 17.50
N ASN A 123 -9.41 -32.37 17.39
CA ASN A 123 -9.90 -31.82 16.13
C ASN A 123 -9.75 -30.29 16.20
N PRO A 124 -8.75 -29.68 15.53
CA PRO A 124 -8.52 -28.25 15.58
C PRO A 124 -9.68 -27.52 14.89
N SER A 125 -10.67 -27.10 15.67
CA SER A 125 -11.63 -26.09 15.25
C SER A 125 -10.97 -24.72 15.31
N PRO A 126 -11.09 -23.88 14.27
CA PRO A 126 -10.46 -22.56 14.23
C PRO A 126 -10.97 -21.66 15.38
N PHE A 127 -10.04 -21.12 16.17
CA PHE A 127 -10.34 -20.10 17.17
C PHE A 127 -10.75 -18.79 16.47
N VAL A 128 -11.87 -18.20 16.88
CA VAL A 128 -12.45 -17.01 16.26
C VAL A 128 -11.64 -15.79 16.69
N LEU A 129 -10.94 -15.13 15.75
CA LEU A 129 -10.27 -13.85 16.02
C LEU A 129 -11.28 -12.85 16.59
N GLY A 130 -11.05 -12.42 17.83
CA GLY A 130 -11.98 -11.60 18.59
C GLY A 130 -11.93 -10.12 18.20
N ARG A 131 -13.09 -9.45 18.23
CA ARG A 131 -13.22 -7.99 18.07
C ARG A 131 -12.35 -7.18 19.05
N SER A 132 -11.94 -7.76 20.18
CA SER A 132 -11.05 -7.15 21.17
C SER A 132 -9.63 -6.91 20.65
N LEU A 133 -9.13 -7.72 19.70
CA LEU A 133 -7.83 -7.53 19.08
C LEU A 133 -7.79 -6.22 18.27
N GLN A 134 -8.82 -6.00 17.46
CA GLN A 134 -8.95 -4.79 16.66
C GLN A 134 -8.98 -3.53 17.53
N SER A 135 -9.67 -3.57 18.68
CA SER A 135 -9.73 -2.46 19.62
C SER A 135 -8.35 -2.10 20.21
N ARG A 136 -7.55 -3.09 20.60
CA ARG A 136 -6.19 -2.85 21.12
C ARG A 136 -5.24 -2.30 20.05
N VAL A 137 -5.33 -2.80 18.83
CA VAL A 137 -4.51 -2.33 17.70
C VAL A 137 -4.88 -0.89 17.33
N ILE A 138 -6.18 -0.56 17.25
CA ILE A 138 -6.64 0.81 16.98
C ILE A 138 -6.21 1.77 18.10
N GLY A 139 -6.25 1.35 19.36
CA GLY A 139 -5.75 2.17 20.48
C GLY A 139 -4.28 2.56 20.35
N LEU A 140 -3.43 1.64 19.89
CA LEU A 140 -2.00 1.90 19.66
C LEU A 140 -1.74 2.74 18.41
N LEU A 141 -2.59 2.62 17.38
CA LEU A 141 -2.45 3.34 16.12
C LEU A 141 -3.25 4.65 16.07
N SER A 142 -4.05 4.95 17.09
CA SER A 142 -4.92 6.13 17.16
C SER A 142 -4.23 7.45 16.78
N PRO A 143 -2.98 7.76 17.23
CA PRO A 143 -2.28 9.00 16.84
C PRO A 143 -1.93 9.10 15.34
N PHE A 144 -2.02 7.98 14.64
CA PHE A 144 -1.64 7.82 13.25
C PHE A 144 -2.86 7.59 12.35
N ILE A 145 -4.06 7.45 12.89
CA ILE A 145 -5.27 7.28 12.07
C ILE A 145 -5.79 8.68 11.71
N ASP A 146 -6.21 8.84 10.45
CA ASP A 146 -6.80 10.08 9.97
C ASP A 146 -8.14 10.34 10.68
N VAL A 147 -8.33 11.56 11.16
CA VAL A 147 -9.50 11.98 11.93
C VAL A 147 -10.79 11.82 11.12
N GLU A 148 -10.73 12.02 9.80
CA GLU A 148 -11.88 11.83 8.92
C GLU A 148 -12.33 10.36 8.83
N THR A 149 -11.40 9.41 9.05
CA THR A 149 -11.71 7.97 9.04
C THR A 149 -12.25 7.49 10.40
N MET A 150 -12.03 8.24 11.48
CA MET A 150 -12.48 7.87 12.83
C MET A 150 -13.95 8.27 13.10
N ALA A 151 -14.51 9.19 12.31
CA ALA A 151 -15.79 9.84 12.58
C ALA A 151 -16.91 9.49 11.57
N GLN A 152 -16.74 8.45 10.76
CA GLN A 152 -17.73 7.99 9.77
C GLN A 152 -18.62 6.86 10.31
#